data_AF-A0A953UZM7-F1
#
_entry.id   AF-A0A953UZM7-F1
#
_cell.length_a   1.000
_cell.length_b   1.000
_cell.length_c   1.000
_cell.angle_alpha   90.00
_cell.angle_beta   90.00
_cell.angle_gamma   90.00
#
_symmetry.space_group_name_H-M   'P 1'
#
loop_
_entity.id
_entity.type
_entity.pdbx_description
1 polymer ?
#
loop_
_entity_poly.entity_id
_entity_poly.type
_entity_poly.pdbx_seq_one_letter_code
_entity_poly.pdbx_strand_id
1 'polypeptide(L)'
;MLWKGFQKPKRLAVDTSTLTDKYGIFWAQPFERGFGTTIGNALRRVMLSSIEGAAVTAVKIESVLHEFQSIPGVVEDATDIILNLKQIPFKLAGDAPKAIYLRSDQPGVVTSGMIEADADVEVLDKDVYIATVSEGGKLDMEMRLKRGRGYVSADKNFDEDLGIGFIPIDSVHSPVRKCNYTVEAARLGQITDYDKLTLEVWTNGSITPADSIGLAAKLLKDHMNIFINFEEDIETSTSTDDRKPEIKNENLNRSVEELELSVRSYNCLKNANIQTIGELVQKTEAEMLKTKNFGRKSLNEIKEILSSMGLSLGMKIDEHGNAVPGPTSNQVLPASAYGPDNDL
;
A
#
# COMPACT_ATOMS: atom_id res chain seq x y z
N MET A 1 8.15 10.94 20.01
CA MET A 1 7.02 10.22 19.39
C MET A 1 5.79 11.12 19.45
N LEU A 2 5.50 11.84 18.36
CA LEU A 2 4.61 12.99 18.38
C LEU A 2 3.13 12.68 18.69
N TRP A 3 2.69 11.42 18.68
CA TRP A 3 1.26 11.06 18.80
C TRP A 3 1.02 9.84 19.69
N LYS A 4 1.35 9.91 20.99
CA LYS A 4 0.98 8.85 21.94
C LYS A 4 -0.54 8.80 22.11
N GLY A 5 -1.17 7.68 21.75
CA GLY A 5 -2.60 7.40 22.01
C GLY A 5 -3.56 7.66 20.85
N PHE A 6 -3.12 8.32 19.77
CA PHE A 6 -3.96 8.60 18.60
C PHE A 6 -4.26 7.32 17.82
N GLN A 7 -5.53 6.95 17.72
CA GLN A 7 -5.93 5.73 17.01
C GLN A 7 -5.89 5.94 15.49
N LYS A 8 -5.25 4.99 14.81
CA LYS A 8 -5.19 4.93 13.35
C LYS A 8 -5.66 3.55 12.88
N PRO A 9 -6.50 3.46 11.84
CA PRO A 9 -6.84 2.16 11.26
C PRO A 9 -5.59 1.46 10.73
N LYS A 10 -5.46 0.16 11.01
CA LYS A 10 -4.31 -0.65 10.58
C LYS A 10 -4.46 -1.25 9.19
N ARG A 11 -5.70 -1.37 8.70
CA ARG A 11 -6.00 -1.96 7.40
C ARG A 11 -7.27 -1.35 6.80
N LEU A 12 -7.32 -1.33 5.48
CA LEU A 12 -8.55 -1.13 4.73
C LEU A 12 -9.22 -2.50 4.55
N ALA A 13 -10.43 -2.66 5.09
CA ALA A 13 -11.24 -3.84 4.86
C ALA A 13 -12.11 -3.64 3.61
N VAL A 14 -12.47 -4.75 2.96
CA VAL A 14 -13.28 -4.77 1.74
C VAL A 14 -14.38 -5.81 1.87
N ASP A 15 -15.55 -5.52 1.33
CA ASP A 15 -16.68 -6.43 1.29
C ASP A 15 -16.52 -7.31 0.06
N THR A 16 -15.98 -8.50 0.27
CA THR A 16 -15.72 -9.46 -0.80
C THR A 16 -17.01 -9.99 -1.44
N SER A 17 -18.17 -9.83 -0.80
CA SER A 17 -19.44 -10.30 -1.35
C SER A 17 -19.98 -9.40 -2.46
N THR A 18 -19.64 -8.11 -2.41
CA THR A 18 -20.10 -7.09 -3.38
C THR A 18 -19.00 -6.59 -4.31
N LEU A 19 -17.75 -6.99 -4.07
CA LEU A 19 -16.59 -6.58 -4.85
C LEU A 19 -16.65 -7.10 -6.29
N THR A 20 -16.53 -6.17 -7.24
CA THR A 20 -16.38 -6.41 -8.67
C THR A 20 -15.30 -5.47 -9.23
N ASP A 21 -14.92 -5.63 -10.49
CA ASP A 21 -13.93 -4.75 -11.13
C ASP A 21 -14.43 -3.30 -11.30
N LYS A 22 -15.74 -3.08 -11.22
CA LYS A 22 -16.40 -1.77 -11.41
C LYS A 22 -17.01 -1.21 -10.12
N TYR A 23 -17.09 -1.99 -9.05
CA TYR A 23 -17.75 -1.59 -7.81
C TYR A 23 -17.16 -2.27 -6.57
N GLY A 24 -17.03 -1.53 -5.47
CA GLY A 24 -16.63 -2.11 -4.19
C GLY A 24 -16.97 -1.24 -2.99
N ILE A 25 -17.22 -1.91 -1.85
CA ILE A 25 -17.42 -1.29 -0.54
C ILE A 25 -16.17 -1.55 0.31
N PHE A 26 -15.60 -0.47 0.85
CA PHE A 26 -14.41 -0.49 1.68
C PHE A 26 -14.67 0.20 3.01
N TRP A 27 -14.06 -0.26 4.10
CA TRP A 27 -14.15 0.46 5.36
C TRP A 27 -12.86 0.40 6.15
N ALA A 28 -12.64 1.43 6.94
CA ALA A 28 -11.53 1.53 7.86
C ALA A 28 -12.02 2.03 9.23
N GLN A 29 -11.50 1.40 10.28
CA GLN A 29 -11.74 1.72 11.68
C GLN A 29 -10.55 1.20 12.51
N PRO A 30 -10.27 1.76 13.69
CA PRO A 30 -10.89 2.95 14.29
C PRO A 30 -10.23 4.26 13.81
N PHE A 31 -11.03 5.26 13.47
CA PHE A 31 -10.59 6.65 13.33
C PHE A 31 -10.95 7.44 14.58
N GLU A 32 -10.15 8.45 14.92
CA GLU A 32 -10.56 9.46 15.89
C GLU A 32 -11.81 10.21 15.42
N ARG A 33 -12.60 10.69 16.37
CA ARG A 33 -13.84 11.42 16.08
C ARG A 33 -13.60 12.60 15.14
N GLY A 34 -14.34 12.65 14.04
CA GLY A 34 -14.23 13.68 13.00
C GLY A 34 -13.24 13.36 11.89
N PHE A 35 -12.27 12.46 12.11
CA PHE A 35 -11.34 12.03 11.06
C PHE A 35 -12.04 11.21 9.97
N GLY A 36 -13.10 10.46 10.32
CA GLY A 36 -13.89 9.73 9.31
C GLY A 36 -14.44 10.66 8.23
N THR A 37 -15.01 11.80 8.62
CA THR A 37 -15.54 12.80 7.69
C THR A 37 -14.44 13.51 6.91
N THR A 38 -13.36 13.93 7.57
CA THR A 38 -12.24 14.62 6.90
C THR A 38 -11.61 13.72 5.83
N ILE A 39 -11.27 12.48 6.18
CA ILE A 39 -10.64 11.52 5.26
C ILE A 39 -11.63 11.11 4.16
N GLY A 40 -12.88 10.80 4.51
CA GLY A 40 -13.91 10.41 3.53
C GLY A 40 -14.17 11.50 2.48
N ASN A 41 -14.33 12.74 2.92
CA ASN A 41 -14.53 13.87 2.00
C ASN A 41 -13.29 14.15 1.13
N ALA A 42 -12.09 14.09 1.71
CA ALA A 42 -10.85 14.31 0.97
C ALA A 42 -10.66 13.24 -0.13
N LEU A 43 -10.80 11.96 0.22
CA LEU A 43 -10.69 10.85 -0.73
C LEU A 43 -11.74 10.95 -1.83
N ARG A 44 -13.01 11.23 -1.47
CA ARG A 44 -14.09 11.42 -2.45
C ARG A 44 -13.78 12.52 -3.46
N ARG A 45 -13.29 13.68 -2.99
CA ARG A 45 -12.93 14.80 -3.87
C ARG A 45 -11.82 14.45 -4.84
N VAL A 46 -10.78 13.78 -4.34
CA VAL A 46 -9.63 13.38 -5.18
C VAL A 46 -10.03 12.31 -6.20
N MET A 47 -10.76 11.28 -5.77
CA MET A 47 -11.22 10.21 -6.66
C MET A 47 -12.04 10.74 -7.85
N LEU A 48 -12.96 11.69 -7.61
CA LEU A 48 -13.83 12.21 -8.66
C LEU A 48 -13.14 13.21 -9.62
N SER A 49 -12.06 13.87 -9.18
CA SER A 49 -11.45 14.99 -9.91
C SER A 49 -10.08 14.71 -10.52
N SER A 50 -9.26 13.90 -9.84
CA SER A 50 -7.81 13.89 -10.07
C SER A 50 -7.26 12.56 -10.56
N ILE A 51 -8.08 11.49 -10.55
CA ILE A 51 -7.67 10.20 -11.11
C ILE A 51 -7.63 10.32 -12.63
N GLU A 52 -6.55 9.82 -13.21
CA GLU A 52 -6.33 9.86 -14.66
C GLU A 52 -7.21 8.84 -15.38
N GLY A 53 -7.72 9.24 -16.54
CA GLY A 53 -8.50 8.39 -17.43
C GLY A 53 -8.31 8.78 -18.89
N ALA A 54 -8.78 7.92 -19.79
CA ALA A 54 -8.73 8.12 -21.22
C ALA A 54 -10.11 8.52 -21.76
N ALA A 55 -10.14 9.49 -22.67
CA ALA A 55 -11.36 9.93 -23.33
C ALA A 55 -11.07 10.44 -24.75
N VAL A 56 -12.09 10.40 -25.61
CA VAL A 56 -12.04 10.97 -26.96
C VAL A 56 -12.06 12.49 -26.83
N THR A 57 -11.11 13.15 -27.51
CA THR A 57 -10.91 14.60 -27.47
C THR A 57 -11.29 15.30 -28.76
N ALA A 58 -11.24 14.57 -29.88
CA ALA A 58 -11.70 15.05 -31.16
C ALA A 58 -12.16 13.88 -32.03
N VAL A 59 -13.05 14.18 -32.97
CA VAL A 59 -13.57 13.22 -33.94
C VAL A 59 -13.57 13.83 -35.33
N LYS A 60 -13.25 13.04 -36.34
CA LYS A 60 -13.36 13.38 -37.75
C LYS A 60 -14.26 12.35 -38.39
N ILE A 61 -15.43 12.77 -38.83
CA ILE A 61 -16.42 11.91 -39.50
C ILE A 61 -16.39 12.26 -41.00
N GLU A 62 -16.35 11.25 -41.86
CA GLU A 62 -16.34 11.45 -43.30
C GLU A 62 -17.58 12.24 -43.74
N SER A 63 -17.38 13.24 -44.61
CA SER A 63 -18.44 14.12 -45.14
C SER A 63 -19.15 15.00 -44.11
N VAL A 64 -18.64 15.10 -42.87
CA VAL A 64 -19.16 16.00 -41.83
C VAL A 64 -18.15 17.12 -41.57
N LEU A 65 -18.62 18.36 -41.63
CA LEU A 65 -17.78 19.54 -41.39
C LEU A 65 -17.97 20.13 -39.97
N HIS A 66 -19.12 19.88 -39.35
CA HIS A 66 -19.47 20.37 -38.02
C HIS A 66 -20.42 19.41 -37.30
N GLU A 67 -20.51 19.52 -35.98
CA GLU A 67 -21.24 18.64 -35.07
C GLU A 67 -22.76 18.61 -35.28
N PHE A 68 -23.34 19.64 -35.90
CA PHE A 68 -24.79 19.74 -36.15
C PHE A 68 -25.25 19.16 -37.49
N GLN A 69 -24.36 18.49 -38.22
CA GLN A 69 -24.66 17.98 -39.56
C GLN A 69 -25.26 16.57 -39.48
N SER A 70 -26.26 16.29 -40.31
CA SER A 70 -26.74 14.93 -40.55
C SER A 70 -25.78 14.16 -41.46
N ILE A 71 -25.69 12.85 -41.25
CA ILE A 71 -24.82 11.96 -42.03
C ILE A 71 -25.69 11.14 -42.99
N PRO A 72 -25.54 11.29 -44.31
CA PRO A 72 -26.32 10.52 -45.28
C PRO A 72 -26.14 9.01 -45.09
N GLY A 73 -27.24 8.27 -44.98
CA GLY A 73 -27.22 6.81 -44.83
C GLY A 73 -26.98 6.32 -43.40
N VAL A 74 -26.97 7.21 -42.40
CA VAL A 74 -26.93 6.88 -40.97
C VAL A 74 -28.19 7.46 -40.31
N VAL A 75 -28.75 6.74 -39.33
CA VAL A 75 -30.00 7.15 -38.65
C VAL A 75 -29.75 8.34 -37.71
N GLU A 76 -28.63 8.32 -36.98
CA GLU A 76 -28.18 9.36 -36.06
C GLU A 76 -27.51 10.54 -36.76
N ASP A 77 -27.57 11.71 -36.15
CA ASP A 77 -26.77 12.86 -36.56
C ASP A 77 -25.37 12.85 -35.91
N ALA A 78 -24.50 13.78 -36.32
CA ALA A 78 -23.15 13.87 -35.75
C ALA A 78 -23.15 14.19 -34.25
N THR A 79 -24.17 14.90 -33.72
CA THR A 79 -24.28 15.23 -32.30
C THR A 79 -24.59 13.99 -31.47
N ASP A 80 -25.55 13.18 -31.91
CA ASP A 80 -25.92 11.92 -31.27
C ASP A 80 -24.75 10.95 -31.23
N ILE A 81 -24.01 10.81 -32.35
CA ILE A 81 -22.79 10.00 -32.40
C ILE A 81 -21.75 10.51 -31.40
N ILE A 82 -21.48 11.82 -31.36
CA ILE A 82 -20.54 12.42 -30.40
C ILE A 82 -20.96 12.13 -28.95
N LEU A 83 -22.25 12.23 -28.62
CA LEU A 83 -22.76 11.93 -27.29
C LEU A 83 -22.59 10.45 -26.91
N ASN A 84 -22.82 9.55 -27.87
CA ASN A 84 -22.63 8.11 -27.66
C ASN A 84 -21.15 7.75 -27.47
N LEU A 85 -20.25 8.35 -28.26
CA LEU A 85 -18.80 8.16 -28.13
C LEU A 85 -18.27 8.54 -26.75
N LYS A 86 -18.82 9.58 -26.12
CA LYS A 86 -18.42 10.01 -24.77
C LYS A 86 -18.78 9.02 -23.66
N GLN A 87 -19.70 8.09 -23.92
CA GLN A 87 -20.10 7.08 -22.93
C GLN A 87 -19.12 5.91 -22.88
N ILE A 88 -18.35 5.70 -23.95
CA ILE A 88 -17.46 4.55 -24.11
C ILE A 88 -16.29 4.64 -23.13
N PRO A 89 -16.09 3.65 -22.26
CA PRO A 89 -14.96 3.59 -21.35
C PRO A 89 -13.71 3.07 -22.07
N PHE A 90 -12.69 3.93 -22.17
CA PHE A 90 -11.39 3.57 -22.73
C PHE A 90 -10.33 3.39 -21.64
N LYS A 91 -9.34 2.56 -21.95
CA LYS A 91 -8.08 2.46 -21.23
C LYS A 91 -6.95 2.61 -22.24
N LEU A 92 -6.02 3.51 -21.93
CA LEU A 92 -4.89 3.85 -22.79
C LEU A 92 -3.59 3.54 -22.03
N ALA A 93 -2.76 2.70 -22.62
CA ALA A 93 -1.39 2.46 -22.19
C ALA A 93 -0.49 3.58 -22.76
N GLY A 94 0.27 4.24 -21.89
CA GLY A 94 1.14 5.34 -22.26
C GLY A 94 0.48 6.72 -22.24
N ASP A 95 1.30 7.74 -22.52
CA ASP A 95 0.95 9.16 -22.31
C ASP A 95 0.62 9.89 -23.62
N ALA A 96 1.05 9.34 -24.76
CA ALA A 96 0.88 9.97 -26.06
C ALA A 96 -0.57 9.86 -26.56
N PRO A 97 -1.08 10.88 -27.27
CA PRO A 97 -2.35 10.77 -28.00
C PRO A 97 -2.32 9.63 -29.01
N LYS A 98 -3.45 8.93 -29.16
CA LYS A 98 -3.62 7.84 -30.14
C LYS A 98 -4.82 8.10 -31.03
N ALA A 99 -4.71 7.70 -32.29
CA ALA A 99 -5.83 7.68 -33.22
C ALA A 99 -6.49 6.29 -33.20
N ILE A 100 -7.81 6.26 -33.21
CA ILE A 100 -8.62 5.04 -33.33
C ILE A 100 -9.65 5.25 -34.44
N TYR A 101 -10.07 4.16 -35.08
CA TYR A 101 -10.91 4.22 -36.27
C TYR A 101 -12.20 3.42 -36.07
N LEU A 102 -13.29 3.86 -36.70
CA LEU A 102 -14.51 3.08 -36.81
C LEU A 102 -14.99 3.13 -38.25
N ARG A 103 -15.10 1.95 -38.88
CA ARG A 103 -15.54 1.79 -40.25
C ARG A 103 -16.67 0.78 -40.33
N SER A 104 -17.78 1.20 -40.93
CA SER A 104 -18.91 0.33 -41.23
C SER A 104 -19.48 0.68 -42.59
N ASP A 105 -19.53 -0.31 -43.48
CA ASP A 105 -20.09 -0.22 -44.83
C ASP A 105 -21.32 -1.13 -45.02
N GLN A 106 -21.67 -1.91 -43.99
CA GLN A 106 -22.83 -2.80 -44.02
C GLN A 106 -24.01 -2.20 -43.26
N PRO A 107 -25.25 -2.45 -43.72
CA PRO A 107 -26.44 -2.04 -43.00
C PRO A 107 -26.53 -2.76 -41.65
N GLY A 108 -26.75 -2.01 -40.57
CA GLY A 108 -26.83 -2.59 -39.23
C GLY A 108 -26.44 -1.64 -38.10
N VAL A 109 -26.55 -2.15 -36.87
CA VAL A 109 -26.17 -1.44 -35.66
C VAL A 109 -24.65 -1.46 -35.51
N VAL A 110 -24.06 -0.29 -35.33
CA VAL A 110 -22.65 -0.09 -35.06
C VAL A 110 -22.44 0.09 -33.56
N THR A 111 -21.62 -0.77 -32.98
CA THR A 111 -21.28 -0.74 -31.55
C THR A 111 -19.80 -0.41 -31.33
N SER A 112 -19.47 -0.02 -30.10
CA SER A 112 -18.10 0.20 -29.63
C SER A 112 -17.15 -0.98 -29.83
N GLY A 113 -17.67 -2.22 -29.92
CA GLY A 113 -16.88 -3.40 -30.25
C GLY A 113 -16.30 -3.42 -31.67
N MET A 114 -16.82 -2.59 -32.58
CA MET A 114 -16.33 -2.46 -33.96
C MET A 114 -15.20 -1.43 -34.10
N ILE A 115 -14.81 -0.76 -33.01
CA ILE A 115 -13.71 0.22 -33.02
C ILE A 115 -12.38 -0.51 -33.26
N GLU A 116 -11.66 -0.07 -34.28
CA GLU A 116 -10.30 -0.50 -34.60
C GLU A 116 -9.29 0.37 -33.84
N ALA A 117 -8.48 -0.26 -33.00
CA ALA A 117 -7.49 0.42 -32.17
C ALA A 117 -6.20 -0.39 -32.05
N ASP A 118 -5.10 0.31 -31.76
CA ASP A 118 -3.79 -0.30 -31.48
C ASP A 118 -3.81 -1.11 -30.17
N ALA A 119 -2.79 -1.96 -29.96
CA ALA A 119 -2.61 -2.73 -28.73
C ALA A 119 -2.50 -1.88 -27.45
N ASP A 120 -2.18 -0.58 -27.58
CA ASP A 120 -2.11 0.36 -26.46
C ASP A 120 -3.50 0.84 -26.00
N VAL A 121 -4.56 0.60 -26.79
CA VAL A 121 -5.92 1.08 -26.48
C VAL A 121 -6.85 -0.11 -26.26
N GLU A 122 -7.50 -0.12 -25.12
CA GLU A 122 -8.49 -1.12 -24.75
C GLU A 122 -9.87 -0.46 -24.61
N VAL A 123 -10.84 -0.98 -25.38
CA VAL A 123 -12.25 -0.63 -25.27
C VAL A 123 -12.89 -1.56 -24.24
N LEU A 124 -13.25 -1.02 -23.07
CA LEU A 124 -13.65 -1.81 -21.91
C LEU A 124 -15.11 -2.29 -21.97
N ASP A 125 -15.95 -1.57 -22.71
CA ASP A 125 -17.35 -1.93 -22.97
C ASP A 125 -17.56 -1.93 -24.48
N LYS A 126 -17.86 -3.11 -25.04
CA LYS A 126 -17.98 -3.35 -26.48
C LYS A 126 -19.42 -3.31 -26.99
N ASP A 127 -20.38 -3.13 -26.08
CA ASP A 127 -21.81 -3.21 -26.38
C ASP A 127 -22.46 -1.82 -26.43
N VAL A 128 -21.70 -0.75 -26.21
CA VAL A 128 -22.19 0.63 -26.30
C VAL A 128 -22.64 0.92 -27.73
N TYR A 129 -23.91 1.31 -27.87
CA TYR A 129 -24.52 1.76 -29.12
C TYR A 129 -23.88 3.05 -29.61
N ILE A 130 -23.45 3.10 -30.88
CA ILE A 130 -22.90 4.31 -31.49
C ILE A 130 -23.89 4.90 -32.50
N ALA A 131 -24.28 4.10 -33.49
CA ALA A 131 -25.18 4.52 -34.57
C ALA A 131 -25.79 3.30 -35.29
N THR A 132 -26.74 3.54 -36.18
CA THR A 132 -27.29 2.55 -37.12
C THR A 132 -27.07 3.00 -38.56
N VAL A 133 -26.41 2.17 -39.35
CA VAL A 133 -26.17 2.39 -40.79
C VAL A 133 -27.33 1.80 -41.59
N SER A 134 -27.90 2.60 -42.48
CA SER A 134 -29.00 2.21 -43.38
C SER A 134 -28.49 1.48 -44.64
N GLU A 135 -29.39 0.91 -45.43
CA GLU A 135 -29.02 0.23 -46.68
C GLU A 135 -28.30 1.18 -47.66
N GLY A 136 -27.08 0.83 -48.05
CA GLY A 136 -26.22 1.66 -48.91
C GLY A 136 -25.53 2.84 -48.20
N GLY A 137 -25.68 2.96 -46.88
CA GLY A 137 -24.96 3.94 -46.06
C GLY A 137 -23.53 3.50 -45.72
N LYS A 138 -22.69 4.47 -45.36
CA LYS A 138 -21.32 4.24 -44.88
C LYS A 138 -21.04 5.15 -43.69
N LEU A 139 -20.40 4.63 -42.66
CA LEU A 139 -19.83 5.40 -41.55
C LEU A 139 -18.33 5.15 -41.48
N ASP A 140 -17.55 6.20 -41.66
CA ASP A 140 -16.09 6.19 -41.54
C ASP A 140 -15.69 7.35 -40.65
N MET A 141 -15.07 7.05 -39.51
CA MET A 141 -14.61 8.09 -38.60
C MET A 141 -13.29 7.74 -37.93
N GLU A 142 -12.52 8.79 -37.68
CA GLU A 142 -11.27 8.80 -36.94
C GLU A 142 -11.47 9.58 -35.64
N MET A 143 -11.04 9.01 -34.52
CA MET A 143 -11.15 9.63 -33.20
C MET A 143 -9.78 9.76 -32.57
N ARG A 144 -9.54 10.87 -31.87
CA ARG A 144 -8.32 11.11 -31.12
C ARG A 144 -8.55 10.84 -29.64
N LEU A 145 -7.89 9.82 -29.11
CA LEU A 145 -7.91 9.45 -27.71
C LEU A 145 -6.73 10.09 -26.97
N LYS A 146 -6.99 10.67 -25.80
CA LYS A 146 -5.95 11.19 -24.91
C LYS A 146 -6.16 10.77 -23.47
N ARG A 147 -5.06 10.70 -22.71
CA ARG A 147 -5.10 10.63 -21.25
C ARG A 147 -5.22 12.04 -20.67
N GLY A 148 -5.97 12.17 -19.60
CA GLY A 148 -6.21 13.43 -18.93
C GLY A 148 -6.78 13.25 -17.54
N ARG A 149 -7.23 14.34 -16.93
CA ARG A 149 -7.87 14.35 -15.60
C ARG A 149 -9.11 15.23 -15.65
N GLY A 150 -10.15 14.81 -14.93
CA GLY A 150 -11.37 15.59 -14.79
C GLY A 150 -12.06 15.89 -16.12
N TYR A 151 -12.52 17.12 -16.29
CA TYR A 151 -13.24 17.59 -17.47
C TYR A 151 -12.40 18.60 -18.25
N VAL A 152 -12.38 18.44 -19.57
CA VAL A 152 -11.73 19.37 -20.50
C VAL A 152 -12.76 19.80 -21.55
N SER A 153 -12.92 21.10 -21.75
CA SER A 153 -13.84 21.66 -22.74
C SER A 153 -13.31 21.48 -24.16
N ALA A 154 -14.20 21.50 -25.15
CA ALA A 154 -13.84 21.39 -26.57
C ALA A 154 -12.77 22.41 -26.99
N ASP A 155 -12.89 23.68 -26.57
CA ASP A 155 -11.92 24.74 -26.85
C ASP A 155 -10.48 24.39 -26.42
N LYS A 156 -10.34 23.66 -25.31
CA LYS A 156 -9.03 23.24 -24.78
C LYS A 156 -8.50 21.97 -25.45
N ASN A 157 -9.36 21.24 -26.15
CA ASN A 157 -8.99 20.07 -26.94
C ASN A 157 -8.63 20.44 -28.40
N PHE A 158 -8.72 21.73 -28.76
CA PHE A 158 -8.24 22.23 -30.04
C PHE A 158 -6.72 22.41 -29.99
N ASP A 159 -5.98 21.36 -30.32
CA ASP A 159 -4.53 21.44 -30.53
C ASP A 159 -4.20 21.94 -31.94
N GLU A 160 -3.02 22.57 -32.07
CA GLU A 160 -2.51 23.08 -33.35
C GLU A 160 -2.18 21.96 -34.36
N ASP A 161 -1.99 20.73 -33.91
CA ASP A 161 -1.69 19.57 -34.75
C ASP A 161 -2.92 18.80 -35.23
N LEU A 162 -4.15 19.24 -34.88
CA LEU A 162 -5.35 18.66 -35.45
C LEU A 162 -5.45 18.97 -36.94
N GLY A 163 -5.60 17.90 -37.74
CA GLY A 163 -5.82 18.02 -39.17
C GLY A 163 -7.15 18.73 -39.49
N ILE A 164 -7.28 19.17 -40.73
CA ILE A 164 -8.53 19.75 -41.24
C ILE A 164 -9.64 18.69 -41.19
N GLY A 165 -10.82 19.10 -40.70
CA GLY A 165 -12.02 18.26 -40.60
C GLY A 165 -12.20 17.55 -39.26
N PHE A 166 -11.30 17.75 -38.29
CA PHE A 166 -11.54 17.32 -36.93
C PHE A 166 -12.45 18.30 -36.18
N ILE A 167 -13.42 17.74 -35.46
CA ILE A 167 -14.33 18.43 -34.56
C ILE A 167 -13.84 18.15 -33.13
N PRO A 168 -13.31 19.16 -32.42
CA PRO A 168 -12.94 19.00 -31.02
C PRO A 168 -14.21 18.83 -30.20
N ILE A 169 -14.17 17.91 -29.24
CA ILE A 169 -15.31 17.65 -28.33
C ILE A 169 -14.84 17.81 -26.90
N ASP A 170 -15.74 18.16 -25.99
CA ASP A 170 -15.45 18.09 -24.57
C ASP A 170 -15.25 16.63 -24.12
N SER A 171 -14.30 16.44 -23.21
CA SER A 171 -13.84 15.12 -22.78
C SER A 171 -13.89 14.97 -21.27
N VAL A 172 -14.41 13.81 -20.81
CA VAL A 172 -14.48 13.44 -19.40
C VAL A 172 -13.47 12.32 -19.14
N HIS A 173 -12.34 12.68 -18.54
CA HIS A 173 -11.24 11.77 -18.23
C HIS A 173 -11.34 11.16 -16.82
N SER A 174 -12.52 11.18 -16.19
CA SER A 174 -12.69 10.64 -14.84
C SER A 174 -13.17 9.18 -14.90
N PRO A 175 -12.36 8.20 -14.46
CA PRO A 175 -12.76 6.80 -14.46
C PRO A 175 -13.68 6.44 -13.28
N VAL A 176 -13.70 7.27 -12.23
CA VAL A 176 -14.60 7.10 -11.08
C VAL A 176 -15.93 7.81 -11.38
N ARG A 177 -17.00 7.04 -11.56
CA ARG A 177 -18.33 7.58 -11.88
C ARG A 177 -19.06 8.08 -10.65
N LYS A 178 -18.89 7.38 -9.53
CA LYS A 178 -19.57 7.70 -8.26
C LYS A 178 -18.71 7.27 -7.09
N CYS A 179 -18.71 8.09 -6.05
CA CYS A 179 -18.16 7.74 -4.75
C CYS A 179 -19.08 8.29 -3.66
N ASN A 180 -19.50 7.41 -2.77
CA ASN A 180 -20.25 7.72 -1.56
C ASN A 180 -19.38 7.40 -0.34
N TYR A 181 -19.60 8.12 0.76
CA TYR A 181 -19.01 7.76 2.04
C TYR A 181 -20.03 7.94 3.16
N THR A 182 -19.95 7.05 4.14
CA THR A 182 -20.77 7.07 5.35
C THR A 182 -19.83 6.95 6.55
N VAL A 183 -20.10 7.72 7.60
CA VAL A 183 -19.37 7.66 8.86
C VAL A 183 -20.31 7.17 9.95
N GLU A 184 -19.93 6.10 10.62
CA GLU A 184 -20.70 5.46 11.69
C GLU A 184 -19.85 5.41 12.98
N ALA A 185 -20.48 5.35 14.15
CA ALA A 185 -19.76 5.16 15.40
C ALA A 185 -19.17 3.74 15.49
N ALA A 186 -17.89 3.65 15.81
CA ALA A 186 -17.14 2.42 16.01
C ALA A 186 -16.82 2.22 17.49
N ARG A 187 -16.98 0.98 17.96
CA ARG A 187 -16.55 0.58 19.30
C ARG A 187 -15.19 -0.10 19.24
N LEU A 188 -14.26 0.36 20.08
CA LEU A 188 -12.97 -0.29 20.30
C LEU A 188 -12.82 -0.57 21.80
N GLY A 189 -13.01 -1.83 22.20
CA GLY A 189 -12.99 -2.24 23.60
C GLY A 189 -14.12 -1.61 24.41
N GLN A 190 -13.78 -0.77 25.39
CA GLN A 190 -14.74 -0.05 26.25
C GLN A 190 -15.15 1.32 25.70
N ILE A 191 -14.40 1.88 24.75
CA ILE A 191 -14.60 3.21 24.18
C ILE A 191 -15.47 3.11 22.91
N THR A 192 -16.48 3.97 22.77
CA THR A 192 -17.52 3.90 21.72
C THR A 192 -17.59 5.11 20.80
N ASP A 193 -16.68 6.07 20.90
CA ASP A 193 -16.73 7.36 20.19
C ASP A 193 -15.75 7.48 19.01
N TYR A 194 -15.16 6.37 18.57
CA TYR A 194 -14.39 6.32 17.33
C TYR A 194 -15.29 6.35 16.10
N ASP A 195 -14.72 6.73 14.96
CA ASP A 195 -15.39 6.72 13.67
C ASP A 195 -15.01 5.45 12.87
N LYS A 196 -15.99 4.86 12.20
CA LYS A 196 -15.84 3.91 11.09
C LYS A 196 -16.20 4.66 9.81
N LEU A 197 -15.25 4.77 8.90
CA LEU A 197 -15.49 5.30 7.56
C LEU A 197 -15.78 4.13 6.61
N THR A 198 -16.92 4.16 5.96
CA THR A 198 -17.28 3.26 4.85
C THR A 198 -17.30 4.05 3.54
N LEU A 199 -16.58 3.58 2.53
CA LEU A 199 -16.49 4.12 1.18
C LEU A 199 -17.15 3.15 0.21
N GLU A 200 -17.99 3.68 -0.66
CA GLU A 200 -18.65 2.92 -1.71
C GLU A 200 -18.30 3.58 -3.05
N VAL A 201 -17.65 2.83 -3.94
CA VAL A 201 -16.98 3.37 -5.13
C VAL A 201 -17.44 2.62 -6.38
N TRP A 202 -17.81 3.37 -7.42
CA TRP A 202 -18.14 2.86 -8.76
C TRP A 202 -17.18 3.44 -9.79
N THR A 203 -16.55 2.56 -10.57
CA THR A 203 -15.64 2.90 -11.66
C THR A 203 -16.19 2.41 -13.00
N ASN A 204 -15.63 2.93 -14.08
CA ASN A 204 -15.95 2.48 -15.44
C ASN A 204 -15.15 1.23 -15.89
N GLY A 205 -14.34 0.65 -15.00
CA GLY A 205 -13.46 -0.49 -15.28
C GLY A 205 -12.05 -0.13 -15.76
N SER A 206 -11.77 1.14 -16.05
CA SER A 206 -10.42 1.58 -16.44
C SER A 206 -9.43 1.51 -15.26
N ILE A 207 -9.96 1.65 -14.05
CA ILE A 207 -9.27 1.46 -12.78
C ILE A 207 -10.16 0.65 -11.83
N THR A 208 -9.55 -0.20 -11.00
CA THR A 208 -10.29 -0.91 -9.96
C THR A 208 -10.68 0.04 -8.83
N PRO A 209 -11.79 -0.21 -8.10
CA PRO A 209 -12.17 0.57 -6.94
C PRO A 209 -11.05 0.66 -5.88
N ALA A 210 -10.34 -0.44 -5.62
CA ALA A 210 -9.25 -0.48 -4.64
C ALA A 210 -8.07 0.40 -5.05
N ASP A 211 -7.65 0.32 -6.32
CA ASP A 211 -6.54 1.13 -6.83
C ASP A 211 -6.91 2.61 -6.86
N SER A 212 -8.17 2.94 -7.16
CA SER A 212 -8.64 4.34 -7.15
C SER A 212 -8.52 4.98 -5.77
N ILE A 213 -8.80 4.24 -4.69
CA ILE A 213 -8.64 4.70 -3.31
C ILE A 213 -7.14 4.85 -2.99
N GLY A 214 -6.32 3.89 -3.41
CA GLY A 214 -4.86 3.92 -3.21
C GLY A 214 -4.20 5.11 -3.87
N LEU A 215 -4.51 5.37 -5.15
CA LEU A 215 -4.02 6.54 -5.88
C LEU A 215 -4.50 7.85 -5.26
N ALA A 216 -5.77 7.92 -4.84
CA ALA A 216 -6.30 9.11 -4.18
C ALA A 216 -5.60 9.38 -2.84
N ALA A 217 -5.37 8.35 -2.03
CA ALA A 217 -4.65 8.46 -0.77
C ALA A 217 -3.20 8.90 -0.97
N LYS A 218 -2.52 8.34 -1.98
CA LYS A 218 -1.15 8.74 -2.35
C LYS A 218 -1.12 10.22 -2.77
N LEU A 219 -2.03 10.65 -3.64
CA LEU A 219 -2.07 12.05 -4.09
C LEU A 219 -2.31 13.01 -2.92
N LEU A 220 -3.20 12.66 -1.98
CA LEU A 220 -3.42 13.44 -0.76
C LEU A 220 -2.16 13.52 0.09
N LYS A 221 -1.47 12.39 0.33
CA LYS A 221 -0.22 12.36 1.07
C LYS A 221 0.81 13.30 0.44
N ASP A 222 1.00 13.19 -0.87
CA ASP A 222 1.98 14.00 -1.61
C ASP A 222 1.68 15.50 -1.51
N HIS A 223 0.40 15.90 -1.53
CA HIS A 223 0.00 17.30 -1.30
C HIS A 223 0.18 17.77 0.14
N MET A 224 0.09 16.87 1.12
CA MET A 224 0.28 17.21 2.53
C MET A 224 1.76 17.34 2.89
N ASN A 225 2.67 16.67 2.16
CA ASN A 225 4.11 16.67 2.46
C ASN A 225 4.71 18.08 2.55
N ILE A 226 4.27 19.04 1.72
CA ILE A 226 4.79 20.43 1.76
C ILE A 226 4.46 21.16 3.07
N PHE A 227 3.41 20.74 3.78
CA PHE A 227 3.02 21.33 5.06
C PHE A 227 3.77 20.70 6.24
N ILE A 228 4.51 19.62 6.02
CA ILE A 228 5.33 18.96 7.04
C ILE A 228 6.65 19.73 7.11
N ASN A 229 6.85 20.47 8.21
CA ASN A 229 7.97 21.40 8.40
C ASN A 229 9.11 20.84 9.27
N PHE A 230 9.09 19.54 9.53
CA PHE A 230 10.11 18.82 10.28
C PHE A 230 10.53 17.58 9.49
N GLU A 231 11.78 17.14 9.69
CA GLU A 231 12.25 15.87 9.13
C GLU A 231 11.45 14.73 9.77
N GLU A 232 10.68 14.02 8.94
CA GLU A 232 10.14 12.74 9.35
C GLU A 232 11.32 11.75 9.44
N ASP A 233 11.72 11.39 10.66
CA ASP A 233 12.39 10.11 10.86
C ASP A 233 11.44 9.07 10.28
N ILE A 234 11.84 8.42 9.18
CA ILE A 234 11.08 7.30 8.62
C ILE A 234 11.03 6.27 9.74
N GLU A 235 9.92 6.23 10.48
CA GLU A 235 9.58 5.15 11.39
C GLU A 235 9.42 3.92 10.49
N THR A 236 10.55 3.29 10.17
CA THR A 236 10.60 1.93 9.66
C THR A 236 9.75 1.17 10.66
N SER A 237 8.67 0.55 10.18
CA SER A 237 7.71 -0.17 10.99
C SER A 237 8.38 -1.37 11.66
N THR A 238 9.20 -1.13 12.68
CA THR A 238 9.40 -2.02 13.79
C THR A 238 8.09 -1.97 14.56
N SER A 239 7.16 -2.83 14.18
CA SER A 239 6.22 -3.40 15.12
C SER A 239 7.02 -4.08 16.22
N THR A 240 7.53 -3.31 17.18
CA THR A 240 7.90 -3.80 18.50
C THR A 240 6.61 -3.93 19.29
N ASP A 241 5.83 -4.94 18.93
CA ASP A 241 5.03 -5.66 19.90
C ASP A 241 5.97 -6.67 20.59
N ASP A 242 5.77 -6.86 21.88
CA ASP A 242 6.68 -7.49 22.82
C ASP A 242 7.36 -8.78 22.35
N ARG A 243 8.69 -8.81 22.44
CA ARG A 243 9.48 -9.96 22.89
C ARG A 243 10.91 -9.51 23.20
N LYS A 244 11.30 -9.61 24.47
CA LYS A 244 12.72 -9.62 24.88
C LYS A 244 13.47 -10.60 23.97
N PRO A 245 14.73 -10.33 23.57
CA PRO A 245 15.43 -11.20 22.65
C PRO A 245 15.48 -12.62 23.24
N GLU A 246 14.76 -13.54 22.61
CA GLU A 246 14.92 -14.98 22.80
C GLU A 246 16.30 -15.35 22.28
N ILE A 247 17.31 -15.27 23.14
CA ILE A 247 18.64 -15.79 22.82
C ILE A 247 18.56 -17.32 22.95
N LYS A 248 18.14 -18.00 21.87
CA LYS A 248 18.45 -19.43 21.69
C LYS A 248 19.96 -19.56 21.54
N ASN A 249 20.65 -19.71 22.67
CA ASN A 249 22.10 -19.95 22.67
C ASN A 249 22.36 -21.39 22.21
N GLU A 250 22.54 -21.60 20.91
CA GLU A 250 23.00 -22.89 20.32
C GLU A 250 24.29 -23.41 20.98
N ASN A 251 25.05 -22.52 21.61
CA ASN A 251 26.27 -22.84 22.34
C ASN A 251 26.06 -23.72 23.60
N LEU A 252 24.85 -23.81 24.17
CA LEU A 252 24.63 -24.57 25.41
C LEU A 252 24.86 -26.09 25.24
N ASN A 253 24.63 -26.62 24.05
CA ASN A 253 24.79 -28.06 23.75
C ASN A 253 26.22 -28.43 23.29
N ARG A 254 27.12 -27.47 23.16
CA ARG A 254 28.50 -27.72 22.71
C ARG A 254 29.34 -28.34 23.83
N SER A 255 30.31 -29.15 23.43
CA SER A 255 31.26 -29.77 24.36
C SER A 255 32.22 -28.73 24.92
N VAL A 256 32.59 -28.87 26.19
CA VAL A 256 33.64 -28.08 26.84
C VAL A 256 35.00 -28.25 26.15
N GLU A 257 35.20 -29.33 25.39
CA GLU A 257 36.41 -29.56 24.57
C GLU A 257 36.58 -28.56 23.43
N GLU A 258 35.49 -27.95 22.97
CA GLU A 258 35.53 -26.93 21.91
C GLU A 258 35.88 -25.55 22.43
N LEU A 259 35.94 -25.38 23.75
CA LEU A 259 36.44 -24.16 24.38
C LEU A 259 37.97 -24.20 24.34
N GLU A 260 38.59 -23.15 23.80
CA GLU A 260 40.06 -22.97 23.74
C GLU A 260 40.64 -22.66 25.15
N LEU A 261 40.45 -23.59 26.09
CA LEU A 261 40.88 -23.47 27.48
C LEU A 261 42.32 -23.97 27.66
N SER A 262 43.00 -23.41 28.66
CA SER A 262 44.27 -23.97 29.12
C SER A 262 44.12 -25.43 29.57
N VAL A 263 45.19 -26.21 29.39
CA VAL A 263 45.28 -27.63 29.79
C VAL A 263 44.90 -27.84 31.26
N ARG A 264 45.13 -26.83 32.11
CA ARG A 264 44.74 -26.88 33.53
C ARG A 264 43.23 -26.72 33.70
N SER A 265 42.63 -25.72 33.07
CA SER A 265 41.18 -25.44 33.17
C SER A 265 40.36 -26.59 32.59
N TYR A 266 40.77 -27.14 31.44
CA TYR A 266 40.14 -28.31 30.83
C TYR A 266 40.19 -29.55 31.75
N ASN A 267 41.37 -29.89 32.30
CA ASN A 267 41.50 -31.04 33.19
C ASN A 267 40.71 -30.87 34.50
N CYS A 268 40.54 -29.64 35.00
CA CYS A 268 39.70 -29.41 36.17
C CYS A 268 38.21 -29.60 35.87
N LEU A 269 37.74 -29.16 34.70
CA LEU A 269 36.35 -29.37 34.26
C LEU A 269 36.05 -30.85 34.04
N LYS A 270 36.99 -31.58 33.42
CA LYS A 270 36.90 -33.03 33.24
C LYS A 270 36.84 -33.79 34.57
N ASN A 271 37.64 -33.39 35.55
CA ASN A 271 37.62 -33.98 36.90
C ASN A 271 36.34 -33.64 37.69
N ALA A 272 35.70 -32.52 37.37
CA ALA A 272 34.41 -32.12 37.92
C ALA A 272 33.22 -32.78 37.20
N ASN A 273 33.48 -33.64 36.21
CA ASN A 273 32.49 -34.33 35.37
C ASN A 273 31.55 -33.36 34.63
N ILE A 274 32.07 -32.21 34.20
CA ILE A 274 31.35 -31.20 33.41
C ILE A 274 31.75 -31.40 31.95
N GLN A 275 30.80 -31.82 31.11
CA GLN A 275 31.07 -32.18 29.71
C GLN A 275 30.51 -31.16 28.71
N THR A 276 29.44 -30.45 29.07
CA THR A 276 28.77 -29.48 28.19
C THR A 276 28.83 -28.05 28.74
N ILE A 277 28.73 -27.07 27.84
CA ILE A 277 28.67 -25.64 28.22
C ILE A 277 27.42 -25.37 29.07
N GLY A 278 26.29 -26.04 28.80
CA GLY A 278 25.08 -25.93 29.60
C GLY A 278 25.25 -26.37 31.05
N GLU A 279 26.02 -27.43 31.32
CA GLU A 279 26.35 -27.86 32.69
C GLU A 279 27.29 -26.87 33.39
N LEU A 280 28.25 -26.29 32.65
CA LEU A 280 29.21 -25.32 33.17
C LEU A 280 28.51 -24.03 33.64
N VAL A 281 27.60 -23.50 32.83
CA VAL A 281 26.85 -22.26 33.08
C VAL A 281 25.93 -22.37 34.30
N GLN A 282 25.50 -23.57 34.68
CA GLN A 282 24.68 -23.82 35.87
C GLN A 282 25.47 -23.81 37.18
N LYS A 283 26.80 -23.95 37.14
CA LYS A 283 27.64 -23.92 38.34
C LYS A 283 27.89 -22.49 38.78
N THR A 284 27.80 -22.27 40.09
CA THR A 284 28.17 -20.96 40.66
C THR A 284 29.68 -20.84 40.80
N GLU A 285 30.19 -19.61 40.84
CA GLU A 285 31.62 -19.36 41.03
C GLU A 285 32.17 -20.00 42.32
N ALA A 286 31.34 -20.01 43.37
CA ALA A 286 31.67 -20.61 44.66
C ALA A 286 31.77 -22.14 44.59
N GLU A 287 31.01 -22.79 43.73
CA GLU A 287 31.09 -24.23 43.49
C GLU A 287 32.32 -24.59 42.66
N MET A 288 32.63 -23.77 41.65
CA MET A 288 33.82 -23.95 40.81
C MET A 288 35.11 -23.88 41.64
N LEU A 289 35.21 -22.94 42.58
CA LEU A 289 36.37 -22.79 43.47
C LEU A 289 36.53 -23.92 44.50
N LYS A 290 35.49 -24.73 44.74
CA LYS A 290 35.58 -25.92 45.62
C LYS A 290 36.13 -27.15 44.91
N THR A 291 36.21 -27.13 43.57
CA THR A 291 36.72 -28.27 42.82
C THR A 291 38.24 -28.40 43.00
N LYS A 292 38.71 -29.66 43.12
CA LYS A 292 40.10 -29.97 43.44
C LYS A 292 41.02 -29.44 42.34
N ASN A 293 42.03 -28.65 42.73
CA ASN A 293 43.01 -28.01 41.83
C ASN A 293 42.47 -26.87 40.93
N PHE A 294 41.26 -26.36 41.19
CA PHE A 294 40.69 -25.23 40.46
C PHE A 294 41.06 -23.89 41.11
N GLY A 295 41.73 -23.02 40.35
CA GLY A 295 42.28 -21.76 40.87
C GLY A 295 41.61 -20.51 40.28
N ARG A 296 41.86 -19.35 40.91
CA ARG A 296 41.33 -18.04 40.46
C ARG A 296 41.69 -17.68 39.01
N LYS A 297 42.86 -18.13 38.52
CA LYS A 297 43.29 -17.91 37.14
C LYS A 297 42.44 -18.68 36.13
N SER A 298 42.08 -19.93 36.44
CA SER A 298 41.17 -20.75 35.62
C SER A 298 39.73 -20.24 35.65
N LEU A 299 39.29 -19.68 36.79
CA LEU A 299 37.98 -19.07 36.91
C LEU A 299 37.83 -17.84 35.99
N ASN A 300 38.84 -16.96 35.95
CA ASN A 300 38.80 -15.77 35.09
C ASN A 300 38.85 -16.12 33.61
N GLU A 301 39.67 -17.10 33.23
CA GLU A 301 39.73 -17.63 31.85
C GLU A 301 38.36 -18.13 31.37
N ILE A 302 37.64 -18.89 32.21
CA ILE A 302 36.29 -19.36 31.89
C ILE A 302 35.29 -18.22 31.80
N LYS A 303 35.36 -17.22 32.71
CA LYS A 303 34.45 -16.06 32.67
C LYS A 303 34.62 -15.22 31.41
N GLU A 304 35.86 -14.99 30.97
CA GLU A 304 36.15 -14.22 29.76
C GLU A 304 35.59 -14.92 28.51
N ILE A 305 35.76 -16.25 28.42
CA ILE A 305 35.24 -17.06 27.31
C ILE A 305 33.71 -17.17 27.35
N LEU A 306 33.11 -17.34 28.52
CA LEU A 306 31.64 -17.34 28.64
C LEU A 306 31.07 -15.96 28.29
N SER A 307 31.73 -14.88 28.70
CA SER A 307 31.29 -13.52 28.39
C SER A 307 31.37 -13.20 26.90
N SER A 308 32.36 -13.74 26.16
CA SER A 308 32.42 -13.58 24.70
C SER A 308 31.28 -14.32 23.98
N MET A 309 30.71 -15.34 24.62
CA MET A 309 29.55 -16.09 24.15
C MET A 309 28.22 -15.58 24.71
N GLY A 310 28.22 -14.47 25.47
CA GLY A 310 27.02 -13.91 26.10
C GLY A 310 26.44 -14.75 27.24
N LEU A 311 27.26 -15.63 27.84
CA LEU A 311 26.90 -16.53 28.94
C LEU A 311 27.58 -16.09 30.25
N SER A 312 27.03 -16.52 31.39
CA SER A 312 27.58 -16.24 32.71
C SER A 312 27.44 -17.45 33.64
N LEU A 313 28.25 -17.51 34.70
CA LEU A 313 28.16 -18.60 35.69
C LEU A 313 26.97 -18.38 36.63
N GLY A 314 26.23 -19.45 36.94
CA GLY A 314 25.06 -19.42 37.83
C GLY A 314 23.73 -19.14 37.12
N MET A 315 23.64 -19.32 35.80
CA MET A 315 22.36 -19.25 35.08
C MET A 315 21.58 -20.56 35.29
N LYS A 316 20.25 -20.49 35.35
CA LYS A 316 19.38 -21.67 35.38
C LYS A 316 19.00 -22.06 33.97
N ILE A 317 18.83 -23.34 33.67
CA ILE A 317 18.28 -23.77 32.37
C ILE A 317 16.80 -24.10 32.54
N ASP A 318 15.93 -23.60 31.67
CA ASP A 318 14.50 -23.92 31.65
C ASP A 318 14.22 -25.29 30.98
N GLU A 319 12.99 -25.82 31.12
CA GLU A 319 12.59 -27.11 30.51
C GLU A 319 12.67 -27.15 28.98
N HIS A 320 12.99 -26.03 28.33
CA HIS A 320 13.16 -25.88 26.88
C HIS A 320 14.62 -25.72 26.46
N GLY A 321 15.58 -25.86 27.39
CA GLY A 321 17.02 -25.80 27.11
C GLY A 321 17.63 -24.40 27.07
N ASN A 322 16.93 -23.37 27.58
CA ASN A 322 17.41 -21.99 27.56
C ASN A 322 18.01 -21.57 28.90
N ALA A 323 19.12 -20.83 28.86
CA ALA A 323 19.72 -20.24 30.06
C ALA A 323 18.95 -18.98 30.49
N VAL A 324 18.13 -19.09 31.54
CA VAL A 324 17.52 -17.97 32.26
C VAL A 324 18.47 -17.44 33.33
N PRO A 325 18.61 -16.11 33.50
CA PRO A 325 19.40 -15.53 34.58
C PRO A 325 18.94 -16.12 35.93
N GLY A 326 19.85 -16.79 36.63
CA GLY A 326 19.58 -17.25 37.99
C GLY A 326 19.37 -16.05 38.92
N PRO A 327 18.74 -16.23 40.09
CA PRO A 327 18.60 -15.15 41.06
C PRO A 327 20.00 -14.80 41.57
N THR A 328 20.62 -13.78 41.00
CA THR A 328 21.88 -13.24 41.52
C THR A 328 21.67 -11.82 41.99
N SER A 329 21.90 -11.67 43.28
CA SER A 329 22.56 -10.54 43.91
C SER A 329 23.22 -9.55 42.94
N ASN A 330 22.83 -8.28 43.10
CA ASN A 330 23.49 -7.07 42.60
C ASN A 330 23.68 -6.96 41.08
N GLN A 331 22.59 -6.70 40.37
CA GLN A 331 22.66 -5.72 39.28
C GLN A 331 22.52 -4.32 39.87
N VAL A 332 23.65 -3.61 39.96
CA VAL A 332 23.67 -2.16 40.12
C VAL A 332 23.08 -1.59 38.82
N LEU A 333 21.90 -0.99 38.92
CA LEU A 333 21.33 -0.16 37.86
C LEU A 333 22.27 1.04 37.63
N PRO A 334 22.58 1.44 36.37
CA PRO A 334 23.33 2.65 36.12
C PRO A 334 22.52 3.87 36.59
N ALA A 335 23.06 4.58 37.57
CA ALA A 335 22.52 5.83 38.08
C ALA A 335 22.69 6.94 37.03
N SER A 336 21.58 7.32 36.39
CA SER A 336 21.41 8.66 35.80
C SER A 336 19.94 9.06 35.81
N ALA A 337 19.40 9.18 37.02
CA ALA A 337 18.18 9.92 37.28
C ALA A 337 18.42 10.70 38.56
N TYR A 338 18.82 11.98 38.43
CA TYR A 338 18.60 13.11 39.34
C TYR A 338 19.39 14.30 38.76
N GLY A 339 18.71 15.14 37.97
CA GLY A 339 19.12 16.53 37.79
C GLY A 339 18.53 17.34 38.96
N PRO A 340 19.27 18.33 39.49
CA PRO A 340 18.89 18.99 40.74
C PRO A 340 17.72 19.94 40.52
N ASP A 341 16.82 19.97 41.50
CA ASP A 341 16.03 21.14 41.81
C ASP A 341 16.94 22.38 41.81
N ASN A 342 16.52 23.43 41.11
CA ASN A 342 17.01 24.77 41.38
C ASN A 342 15.85 25.75 41.28
N ASP A 343 15.59 26.34 42.44
CA ASP A 343 14.70 27.45 42.77
C ASP A 343 14.55 28.54 41.67
N LEU A 344 13.29 28.85 41.32
CA LEU A 344 12.64 30.17 41.50
C LEU A 344 11.17 30.14 41.08
#